data_AF-A0A9X5BM21-F1
#
_entry.id   AF-A0A9X5BM21-F1
#
_cell.length_a   1.000
_cell.length_b   1.000
_cell.length_c   1.000
_cell.angle_alpha   90.00
_cell.angle_beta   90.00
_cell.angle_gamma   90.00
#
_symmetry.space_group_name_H-M   'P 1'
#
loop_
_entity.id
_entity.type
_entity.pdbx_description
1 polymer ?
#
loop_
_entity_poly.entity_id
_entity_poly.type
_entity_poly.pdbx_seq_one_letter_code
_entity_poly.pdbx_strand_id
1 'polypeptide(L)'
;MSEKRRDNRNRILRSGESQRKDGRYAYKYTDTFGKVQFVYAWKLVPTDKTPAGKRDDISLREKEKEIQKDLDDGIDTIGKKMTV
;
A
#
# COMPACT_ATOMS: atom_id res chain seq x y z
N MET A 1 -2.39 -14.98 22.00
CA MET A 1 -2.30 -15.11 20.53
C MET A 1 -2.72 -13.78 19.92
N SER A 2 -1.81 -13.00 19.34
CA SER A 2 -2.23 -11.77 18.63
C SER A 2 -3.04 -12.16 17.40
N GLU A 3 -4.29 -11.74 17.37
CA GLU A 3 -5.16 -11.93 16.22
C GLU A 3 -4.55 -11.21 15.01
N LYS A 4 -4.20 -11.98 13.98
CA LYS A 4 -3.65 -11.41 12.74
C LYS A 4 -4.79 -10.74 11.98
N ARG A 5 -4.59 -9.48 11.56
CA ARG A 5 -5.55 -8.78 10.71
C ARG A 5 -5.71 -9.51 9.38
N ARG A 6 -6.94 -9.60 8.91
CA ARG A 6 -7.29 -10.24 7.64
C ARG A 6 -8.14 -9.31 6.79
N ASP A 7 -8.09 -9.52 5.48
CA ASP A 7 -8.97 -8.86 4.52
C ASP A 7 -10.28 -9.64 4.34
N ASN A 8 -11.21 -9.09 3.54
CA ASN A 8 -12.49 -9.72 3.20
C ASN A 8 -12.35 -11.02 2.40
N ARG A 9 -11.15 -11.35 1.92
CA ARG A 9 -10.82 -12.62 1.24
C ARG A 9 -10.04 -13.56 2.17
N ASN A 10 -10.08 -13.32 3.47
CA ASN A 10 -9.42 -14.10 4.53
C ASN A 10 -7.88 -14.15 4.44
N ARG A 11 -7.26 -13.26 3.66
CA ARG A 11 -5.81 -13.14 3.52
C ARG A 11 -5.24 -12.38 4.70
N ILE A 12 -4.09 -12.82 5.21
CA ILE A 12 -3.40 -12.13 6.31
C ILE A 12 -2.78 -10.84 5.78
N LEU A 13 -3.10 -9.73 6.44
CA LEU A 13 -2.52 -8.41 6.21
C LEU A 13 -1.26 -8.23 7.06
N ARG A 14 -0.23 -7.65 6.46
CA ARG A 14 1.05 -7.29 7.10
C ARG A 14 0.89 -6.04 7.96
N SER A 15 1.91 -5.76 8.77
CA SER A 15 1.98 -4.52 9.54
C SER A 15 1.88 -3.30 8.62
N GLY A 16 1.04 -2.34 8.99
CA GLY A 16 0.76 -1.17 8.15
C GLY A 16 -0.29 -1.40 7.05
N GLU A 17 -0.56 -2.64 6.63
CA GLU A 17 -1.62 -2.97 5.67
C GLU A 17 -3.00 -2.95 6.35
N SER A 18 -4.00 -2.42 5.64
CA SER A 18 -5.42 -2.44 6.01
C SER A 18 -6.30 -2.49 4.76
N GLN A 19 -7.50 -3.04 4.87
CA GLN A 19 -8.52 -2.94 3.83
C GLN A 19 -9.59 -1.93 4.23
N ARG A 20 -9.89 -0.99 3.32
CA ARG A 20 -10.91 0.04 3.49
C ARG A 20 -12.29 -0.52 3.13
N LYS A 21 -13.35 0.17 3.59
CA LYS A 21 -14.75 -0.18 3.29
C LYS A 21 -15.09 -0.16 1.80
N ASP A 22 -14.39 0.64 1.01
CA ASP A 22 -14.55 0.72 -0.45
C ASP A 22 -13.82 -0.41 -1.21
N GLY A 23 -13.15 -1.32 -0.49
CA GLY A 23 -12.40 -2.44 -1.07
C GLY A 23 -10.94 -2.10 -1.42
N ARG A 24 -10.51 -0.84 -1.34
CA ARG A 24 -9.10 -0.48 -1.52
C ARG A 24 -8.26 -0.96 -0.35
N TYR A 25 -7.03 -1.35 -0.66
CA TYR A 25 -6.01 -1.58 0.34
C TYR A 25 -5.28 -0.27 0.64
N ALA A 26 -4.89 -0.10 1.90
CA ALA A 26 -4.14 1.03 2.39
C ALA A 26 -2.91 0.54 3.15
N TYR A 27 -1.77 1.16 2.90
CA TYR A 27 -0.53 0.94 3.64
C TYR A 27 -0.14 2.24 4.35
N LYS A 28 0.01 2.14 5.68
CA LYS A 28 0.49 3.21 6.54
C LYS A 28 1.99 3.03 6.77
N TYR A 29 2.77 4.06 6.52
CA TYR A 29 4.20 4.10 6.82
C TYR A 29 4.61 5.44 7.41
N THR A 30 5.81 5.48 7.99
CA THR A 30 6.46 6.71 8.43
C THR A 30 7.52 7.06 7.39
N ASP A 31 7.48 8.28 6.88
CA ASP A 31 8.47 8.75 5.90
C ASP A 31 9.82 9.12 6.56
N THR A 32 10.79 9.50 5.73
CA THR A 32 12.13 9.93 6.17
C THR A 32 12.11 11.18 7.08
N PHE A 33 11.03 11.97 7.04
CA PHE A 33 10.83 13.14 7.89
C PHE A 33 10.04 12.83 9.17
N GLY A 34 9.76 11.55 9.44
CA GLY A 34 8.99 11.13 10.61
C GLY A 34 7.48 11.37 10.50
N LYS A 35 6.97 11.77 9.32
CA LYS A 35 5.53 12.00 9.12
C LYS A 35 4.86 10.72 8.67
N VAL A 36 3.61 10.54 9.12
CA VAL A 36 2.80 9.39 8.74
C VAL A 36 2.21 9.62 7.34
N GLN A 37 2.49 8.70 6.44
CA GLN A 37 1.97 8.69 5.08
C GLN A 37 1.07 7.48 4.82
N PHE A 38 0.20 7.63 3.82
CA PHE A 38 -0.66 6.57 3.34
C PHE A 38 -0.53 6.41 1.83
N VAL A 39 -0.42 5.16 1.38
CA VAL A 39 -0.62 4.78 -0.02
C VAL A 39 -1.81 3.86 -0.16
N TYR A 40 -2.44 3.91 -1.34
CA TYR A 40 -3.64 3.16 -1.65
C TYR A 40 -3.47 2.38 -2.95
N ALA A 41 -4.10 1.20 -3.01
CA ALA A 41 -4.18 0.41 -4.23
C ALA A 41 -5.48 -0.40 -4.24
N TRP A 42 -5.99 -0.73 -5.43
CA TRP A 42 -7.13 -1.64 -5.58
C TRP A 42 -6.74 -3.12 -5.42
N LYS A 43 -5.47 -3.43 -5.66
CA LYS A 43 -4.88 -4.78 -5.63
C LYS A 43 -3.98 -4.90 -4.40
N LEU A 44 -4.03 -6.03 -3.69
CA LEU A 44 -3.08 -6.31 -2.60
C LEU A 44 -1.77 -6.85 -3.16
N VAL A 45 -1.88 -7.80 -4.10
CA VAL A 45 -0.77 -8.45 -4.80
C VAL A 45 -0.90 -8.25 -6.33
N PRO A 46 0.17 -8.38 -7.12
CA PRO A 46 0.15 -8.11 -8.56
C PRO A 46 -0.83 -8.99 -9.34
N THR A 47 -1.10 -10.19 -8.83
CA THR A 47 -1.99 -11.18 -9.43
C THR A 47 -3.48 -10.88 -9.21
N ASP A 48 -3.82 -9.92 -8.35
CA ASP A 48 -5.21 -9.51 -8.14
C ASP A 48 -5.74 -8.78 -9.40
N LYS A 49 -7.05 -8.87 -9.63
CA LYS A 49 -7.72 -8.10 -10.68
C LYS A 49 -8.19 -6.74 -10.13
N THR A 50 -7.97 -5.68 -10.89
CA THR A 50 -8.53 -4.36 -10.60
C THR A 50 -10.06 -4.38 -10.82
N PRO A 51 -10.87 -3.80 -9.91
CA PRO A 51 -12.31 -3.74 -10.08
C PRO A 51 -12.74 -3.03 -11.37
N ALA A 52 -13.84 -3.46 -11.96
CA ALA A 52 -14.38 -2.86 -13.18
C ALA A 52 -14.63 -1.36 -13.01
N GLY A 53 -14.25 -0.57 -14.02
CA GLY A 53 -14.40 0.89 -14.00
C GLY A 53 -13.39 1.64 -13.12
N LYS A 54 -12.36 0.98 -12.59
CA LYS A 54 -11.24 1.63 -11.89
C LYS A 54 -9.99 1.63 -12.75
N ARG A 55 -9.15 2.67 -12.58
CA ARG A 55 -7.84 2.76 -13.23
C ARG A 55 -6.95 1.64 -12.69
N ASP A 56 -6.30 0.91 -13.59
CA ASP A 56 -5.30 -0.07 -13.21
C ASP A 56 -4.06 0.65 -12.65
N ASP A 57 -3.47 0.04 -11.63
CA ASP A 57 -2.37 0.60 -10.85
C ASP A 57 -1.55 -0.57 -10.31
N ILE A 58 -0.32 -0.33 -9.88
CA ILE A 58 0.51 -1.34 -9.22
C ILE A 58 -0.11 -1.75 -7.88
N SER A 59 0.17 -2.98 -7.45
CA SER A 59 -0.41 -3.52 -6.22
C SER A 59 0.15 -2.83 -4.97
N LEU A 60 -0.57 -2.95 -3.84
CA LEU A 60 -0.15 -2.34 -2.58
C LEU A 60 1.25 -2.80 -2.17
N ARG A 61 1.55 -4.10 -2.35
CA ARG A 61 2.85 -4.67 -1.97
C ARG A 61 4.00 -4.28 -2.91
N GLU A 62 3.70 -3.97 -4.17
CA GLU A 62 4.70 -3.37 -5.06
C GLU A 62 5.02 -1.95 -4.60
N LYS A 63 4.00 -1.14 -4.29
CA LYS A 63 4.19 0.21 -3.72
C LYS A 63 4.96 0.17 -2.40
N GLU A 64 4.62 -0.75 -1.50
CA GLU A 64 5.33 -0.96 -0.24
C GLU A 64 6.82 -1.25 -0.47
N LYS A 65 7.14 -2.10 -1.45
CA LYS A 65 8.53 -2.45 -1.79
C LYS A 65 9.30 -1.24 -2.34
N GLU A 66 8.67 -0.44 -3.19
CA GLU A 66 9.27 0.81 -3.71
C GLU A 66 9.50 1.83 -2.60
N ILE A 67 8.52 2.01 -1.72
CA ILE A 67 8.62 2.90 -0.56
C ILE A 67 9.74 2.44 0.37
N GLN A 68 9.80 1.15 0.71
CA GLN A 68 10.84 0.63 1.58
C GLN A 68 12.23 0.87 0.98
N LYS A 69 12.39 0.61 -0.32
CA LYS A 69 13.65 0.89 -1.01
C LYS A 69 14.02 2.37 -0.96
N ASP A 70 13.07 3.25 -1.26
CA ASP A 70 13.31 4.70 -1.21
C ASP A 70 13.66 5.18 0.22
N LEU A 71 13.01 4.62 1.24
CA LEU A 71 13.33 4.90 2.66
C LEU A 71 14.73 4.43 3.02
N ASP A 72 15.13 3.23 2.56
CA ASP A 72 16.47 2.67 2.78
C ASP A 72 17.55 3.48 2.06
N ASP A 73 17.24 4.01 0.88
CA ASP A 73 18.11 4.88 0.07
C ASP A 73 18.10 6.35 0.58
N GLY A 74 17.29 6.69 1.59
CA GLY A 74 17.15 8.04 2.14
C GLY A 74 16.47 9.04 1.19
N ILE A 75 15.74 8.54 0.19
CA ILE A 75 15.05 9.33 -0.83
C ILE A 75 13.68 9.78 -0.31
N ASP A 76 13.33 11.03 -0.58
CA ASP A 76 11.99 11.54 -0.30
C ASP A 76 10.94 10.88 -1.22
N THR A 77 10.19 9.93 -0.67
CA THR A 77 9.07 9.26 -1.35
C THR A 77 7.91 10.20 -1.73
N ILE A 78 7.79 11.38 -1.13
CA ILE A 78 6.71 12.34 -1.38
C ILE A 78 6.91 13.03 -2.73
N GLY A 79 8.16 13.38 -3.08
CA GLY A 79 8.51 14.09 -4.31
C GLY A 79 8.25 13.31 -5.61
N LYS A 80 8.15 11.97 -5.54
CA LYS A 80 7.87 11.11 -6.71
C LYS A 80 6.42 11.19 -7.21
N LYS A 81 5.48 11.75 -6.45
CA LYS A 81 4.04 11.83 -6.78
C LYS A 81 3.66 12.95 -7.78
N MET A 82 4.62 13.56 -8.47
CA MET A 82 4.39 14.55 -9.55
C MET A 82 4.50 13.89 -10.93
N THR A 83 3.61 12.95 -11.24
CA THR A 83 3.40 12.52 -12.64
C THR A 83 1.96 12.81 -13.06
N VAL A 84 1.88 13.67 -14.09
CA VAL A 84 0.71 14.22 -14.79
C VAL A 84 -0.26 13.13 -15.28
#